data_AF-A0A7S3GJ29-F1
#
_entry.id   AF-A0A7S3GJ29-F1
#
_cell.length_a   1.000
_cell.length_b   1.000
_cell.length_c   1.000
_cell.angle_alpha   90.00
_cell.angle_beta   90.00
_cell.angle_gamma   90.00
#
_symmetry.space_group_name_H-M   'P 1'
#
loop_
_entity.id
_entity.type
_entity.pdbx_description
1 polymer ?
#
loop_
_entity_poly.entity_id
_entity_poly.type
_entity_poly.pdbx_seq_one_letter_code
_entity_poly.pdbx_strand_id
1 'polypeptide(L)'
;GVEKGEVEEEEALSRMSTSDLIHGVISRLFDLLVRPPPARDGQGGVREEKRRGRTYAEVEEVKAMEAVMWHAWLPRLRVVMMQKWEPRNEKTTAVVSALLSTYDGIIPPSIFGAVTNQIVLPRLQAAVEAWNPTVERIPVHAWLHPWLPILGTDALSTLYPTLRHKLALALSAWHPSDPSAISVLSPWKGVFDEGSYRALLQKHIIPKLKFTLRQLDINPSGQDTKPLAWLYAWKGVIGDVEVAKIVADELMPRWLHTLHYWLTTSPAYTEIAEWYAWWKHAFSAGVVRYMRMRVYLVCALDMMNTRLDSPDGSVPYPDVEYMMAKAEADTGRGRGRGRGDG
;
A
#
# COMPACT_ATOMS: atom_id res chain seq x y z
N GLY A 1 42.22 -36.79 38.96
CA GLY A 1 41.04 -37.32 38.24
C GLY A 1 40.22 -36.20 37.69
N VAL A 2 39.71 -35.33 38.57
CA VAL A 2 38.90 -34.16 38.23
C VAL A 2 39.71 -33.07 37.51
N GLU A 3 40.94 -32.76 37.97
CA GLU A 3 41.81 -31.75 37.32
C GLU A 3 42.30 -32.11 35.91
N LYS A 4 42.28 -33.39 35.51
CA LYS A 4 42.63 -33.77 34.13
C LYS A 4 41.45 -33.61 33.16
N GLY A 5 40.22 -33.72 33.66
CA GLY A 5 39.01 -33.53 32.85
C GLY A 5 38.72 -32.06 32.55
N GLU A 6 38.92 -31.17 33.53
CA GLU A 6 38.72 -29.73 33.35
C GLU A 6 39.72 -29.11 32.36
N VAL A 7 40.98 -29.58 32.39
CA VAL A 7 42.02 -29.11 31.45
C VAL A 7 41.78 -29.62 30.03
N GLU A 8 41.29 -30.86 29.86
CA GLU A 8 40.93 -31.40 28.52
C GLU A 8 39.67 -30.75 27.94
N GLU A 9 38.72 -30.34 28.79
CA GLU A 9 37.49 -29.66 28.37
C GLU A 9 37.77 -28.19 27.97
N GLU A 10 38.67 -27.51 28.68
CA GLU A 10 39.11 -26.15 28.37
C GLU A 10 39.95 -26.09 27.07
N GLU A 11 40.78 -27.12 26.80
CA GLU A 11 41.53 -27.26 25.55
C GLU A 11 40.63 -27.60 24.36
N ALA A 12 39.55 -28.36 24.58
CA ALA A 12 38.54 -28.66 23.56
C ALA A 12 37.70 -27.41 23.21
N LEU A 13 37.32 -26.61 24.21
CA LEU A 13 36.58 -25.35 24.04
C LEU A 13 37.40 -24.28 23.31
N SER A 14 38.73 -24.24 23.50
CA SER A 14 39.62 -23.31 22.77
C SER A 14 39.83 -23.66 21.29
N ARG A 15 39.54 -24.92 20.88
CA ARG A 15 39.71 -25.38 19.48
C ARG A 15 38.43 -25.27 18.65
N MET A 16 37.30 -24.97 19.27
CA MET A 16 36.01 -24.83 18.58
C MET A 16 35.85 -23.43 17.99
N SER A 17 35.36 -23.34 16.75
CA SER A 17 34.98 -22.04 16.17
C SER A 17 33.87 -21.42 17.03
N THR A 18 33.86 -20.10 17.19
CA THR A 18 32.81 -19.39 17.93
C THR A 18 31.41 -19.71 17.41
N SER A 19 31.29 -20.05 16.12
CA SER A 19 30.07 -20.57 15.50
C SER A 19 29.61 -21.91 16.10
N ASP A 20 30.53 -22.84 16.35
CA ASP A 20 30.23 -24.19 16.85
C ASP A 20 29.85 -24.17 18.34
N LEU A 21 30.45 -23.25 19.08
CA LEU A 21 30.07 -22.95 20.47
C LEU A 21 28.66 -22.37 20.55
N ILE A 22 28.34 -21.39 19.71
CA ILE A 22 27.00 -20.78 19.67
C ILE A 22 25.95 -21.80 19.20
N HIS A 23 26.26 -22.60 18.17
CA HIS A 23 25.35 -23.63 17.67
C HIS A 23 25.16 -24.78 18.69
N GLY A 24 26.21 -25.16 19.40
CA GLY A 24 26.16 -26.18 20.46
C GLY A 24 25.35 -25.73 21.67
N VAL A 25 25.47 -24.46 22.08
CA VAL A 25 24.67 -23.87 23.16
C VAL A 25 23.20 -23.76 22.74
N ILE A 26 22.92 -23.24 21.54
CA ILE A 26 21.55 -23.13 21.01
C ILE A 26 20.89 -24.51 20.85
N SER A 27 21.61 -25.53 20.37
CA SER A 27 21.07 -26.88 20.18
C SER A 27 20.76 -27.58 21.51
N ARG A 28 21.62 -27.45 22.53
CA ARG A 28 21.35 -28.00 23.87
C ARG A 28 20.16 -27.32 24.54
N LEU A 29 19.97 -26.03 24.28
CA LEU A 29 18.84 -25.25 24.79
C LEU A 29 17.52 -25.61 24.07
N PHE A 30 17.57 -25.87 22.77
CA PHE A 30 16.41 -26.38 22.02
C PHE A 30 15.96 -27.75 22.54
N ASP A 31 16.90 -28.65 22.84
CA ASP A 31 16.59 -29.96 23.44
C ASP A 31 15.98 -29.86 24.85
N LEU A 32 16.38 -28.85 25.62
CA LEU A 32 15.83 -28.54 26.95
C LEU A 32 14.42 -27.94 26.89
N LEU A 33 14.12 -27.13 25.88
CA LEU A 33 12.81 -26.47 25.69
C LEU A 33 11.75 -27.41 25.09
N VAL A 34 12.14 -28.43 24.33
CA VAL A 34 11.20 -29.28 23.57
C VAL A 34 10.80 -30.58 24.29
N ARG A 35 11.54 -31.05 25.30
CA ARG A 35 11.22 -32.30 26.01
C ARG A 35 10.63 -32.09 27.41
N PRO A 36 9.34 -32.40 27.66
CA PRO A 36 8.84 -32.52 29.02
C PRO A 36 9.39 -33.80 29.67
N PRO A 37 9.76 -33.79 30.96
CA PRO A 37 10.23 -35.00 31.64
C PRO A 37 9.07 -36.00 31.80
N PRO A 38 9.32 -37.32 31.73
CA PRO A 38 8.26 -38.32 31.87
C PRO A 38 7.65 -38.24 33.28
N ALA A 39 6.32 -38.28 33.34
CA ALA A 39 5.58 -38.31 34.58
C ALA A 39 5.84 -39.61 35.35
N ARG A 40 6.35 -39.50 36.59
CA ARG A 40 6.24 -40.56 37.61
C ARG A 40 5.89 -39.98 38.98
N ASP A 41 5.05 -40.74 39.65
CA ASP A 41 4.27 -40.40 40.84
C ASP A 41 5.08 -40.40 42.14
N GLY A 42 4.61 -39.59 43.10
CA GLY A 42 4.86 -39.77 44.54
C GLY A 42 5.87 -38.83 45.21
N GLN A 43 5.34 -37.97 46.10
CA GLN A 43 5.95 -37.21 47.23
C GLN A 43 5.82 -35.69 47.12
N GLY A 44 4.95 -35.10 47.95
CA GLY A 44 4.42 -33.73 47.82
C GLY A 44 5.11 -32.62 48.63
N GLY A 45 6.01 -32.91 49.58
CA GLY A 45 6.61 -31.87 50.45
C GLY A 45 7.94 -31.30 49.94
N VAL A 46 8.94 -32.17 49.76
CA VAL A 46 10.29 -31.80 49.25
C VAL A 46 10.24 -31.35 47.76
N ARG A 47 9.14 -31.66 47.07
CA ARG A 47 8.94 -31.45 45.64
C ARG A 47 8.50 -30.03 45.29
N GLU A 48 7.83 -29.31 46.20
CA GLU A 48 7.48 -27.90 45.99
C GLU A 48 8.68 -26.98 46.19
N GLU A 49 9.55 -27.28 47.14
CA GLU A 49 10.77 -26.50 47.40
C GLU A 49 11.85 -26.76 46.33
N LYS A 50 11.99 -28.02 45.88
CA LYS A 50 12.78 -28.36 44.68
C LYS A 50 12.17 -27.80 43.40
N ARG A 51 10.84 -27.74 43.26
CA ARG A 51 10.17 -27.06 42.12
C ARG A 51 10.48 -25.57 42.17
N ARG A 52 10.22 -24.89 43.29
CA ARG A 52 10.52 -23.47 43.50
C ARG A 52 11.99 -23.16 43.23
N GLY A 53 12.92 -23.91 43.82
CA GLY A 53 14.36 -23.74 43.59
C GLY A 53 14.77 -23.92 42.13
N ARG A 54 14.14 -24.88 41.42
CA ARG A 54 14.36 -25.09 39.98
C ARG A 54 13.78 -23.94 39.14
N THR A 55 12.60 -23.44 39.50
CA THR A 55 12.01 -22.26 38.84
C THR A 55 12.83 -20.98 39.09
N TYR A 56 13.41 -20.81 40.28
CA TYR A 56 14.32 -19.69 40.57
C TYR A 56 15.62 -19.79 39.78
N ALA A 57 16.23 -20.98 39.69
CA ALA A 57 17.43 -21.20 38.88
C ALA A 57 17.17 -20.97 37.39
N GLU A 58 16.03 -21.44 36.86
CA GLU A 58 15.61 -21.19 35.48
C GLU A 58 15.44 -19.68 35.20
N VAL A 59 14.88 -18.92 36.14
CA VAL A 59 14.74 -17.46 36.02
C VAL A 59 16.10 -16.75 36.08
N GLU A 60 17.03 -17.24 36.90
CA GLU A 60 18.38 -16.68 37.02
C GLU A 60 19.24 -16.98 35.78
N GLU A 61 19.12 -18.17 35.20
CA GLU A 61 19.73 -18.55 33.93
C GLU A 61 19.23 -17.70 32.76
N VAL A 62 17.92 -17.44 32.67
CA VAL A 62 17.34 -16.55 31.65
C VAL A 62 17.87 -15.12 31.79
N LYS A 63 17.99 -14.61 33.01
CA LYS A 63 18.58 -13.28 33.27
C LYS A 63 20.06 -13.22 32.94
N ALA A 64 20.83 -14.25 33.27
CA ALA A 64 22.24 -14.35 32.92
C ALA A 64 22.43 -14.39 31.39
N MET A 65 21.59 -15.16 30.69
CA MET A 65 21.57 -15.22 29.24
C MET A 65 21.21 -13.86 28.61
N GLU A 66 20.18 -13.19 29.11
CA GLU A 66 19.82 -11.83 28.68
C GLU A 66 20.98 -10.85 28.88
N ALA A 67 21.68 -10.92 30.01
CA ALA A 67 22.85 -10.09 30.27
C ALA A 67 24.01 -10.40 29.31
N VAL A 68 24.30 -11.66 29.00
CA VAL A 68 25.32 -12.04 28.00
C VAL A 68 24.93 -11.53 26.62
N MET A 69 23.67 -11.69 26.22
CA MET A 69 23.20 -11.16 24.94
C MET A 69 23.29 -9.64 24.88
N TRP A 70 22.97 -8.95 25.98
CA TRP A 70 23.03 -7.49 26.05
C TRP A 70 24.47 -6.96 25.95
N HIS A 71 25.40 -7.55 26.69
CA HIS A 71 26.76 -7.00 26.84
C HIS A 71 27.76 -7.56 25.82
N ALA A 72 27.56 -8.78 25.32
CA ALA A 72 28.50 -9.43 24.39
C ALA A 72 27.94 -9.56 22.97
N TRP A 73 26.70 -10.03 22.82
CA TRP A 73 26.13 -10.34 21.50
C TRP A 73 25.63 -9.08 20.76
N LEU A 74 24.81 -8.25 21.42
CA LEU A 74 24.19 -7.08 20.81
C LEU A 74 25.21 -6.07 20.25
N PRO A 75 26.34 -5.76 20.94
CA PRO A 75 27.37 -4.89 20.37
C PRO A 75 28.02 -5.47 19.12
N ARG A 76 28.24 -6.79 19.06
CA ARG A 76 28.81 -7.47 17.89
C ARG A 76 27.83 -7.46 16.72
N LEU A 77 26.57 -7.78 16.99
CA LEU A 77 25.50 -7.69 16.00
C LEU A 77 25.40 -6.28 15.42
N ARG A 78 25.45 -5.25 16.28
CA ARG A 78 25.43 -3.84 15.86
C ARG A 78 26.53 -3.53 14.86
N VAL A 79 27.77 -3.93 15.14
CA VAL A 79 28.91 -3.72 14.23
C VAL A 79 28.68 -4.42 12.89
N VAL A 80 28.28 -5.69 12.91
CA VAL A 80 28.03 -6.46 11.69
C VAL A 80 26.90 -5.84 10.86
N MET A 81 25.78 -5.49 11.49
CA MET A 81 24.66 -4.85 10.81
C MET A 81 25.10 -3.53 10.20
N MET A 82 25.80 -2.66 10.95
CA MET A 82 26.30 -1.38 10.43
C MET A 82 27.24 -1.53 9.23
N GLN A 83 28.09 -2.55 9.21
CA GLN A 83 29.07 -2.76 8.13
C GLN A 83 28.53 -3.50 6.92
N LYS A 84 27.58 -4.43 7.10
CA LYS A 84 27.18 -5.39 6.06
C LYS A 84 25.77 -5.19 5.53
N TRP A 85 24.86 -4.64 6.32
CA TRP A 85 23.49 -4.41 5.89
C TRP A 85 23.37 -3.02 5.28
N GLU A 86 22.91 -2.93 4.04
CA GLU A 86 22.48 -1.68 3.39
C GLU A 86 20.96 -1.73 3.27
N PRO A 87 20.19 -0.84 3.93
CA PRO A 87 18.74 -0.90 3.91
C PRO A 87 18.14 -0.82 2.52
N ARG A 88 18.71 -0.02 1.60
CA ARG A 88 18.17 0.16 0.24
C ARG A 88 18.47 -1.01 -0.71
N ASN A 89 19.31 -1.96 -0.31
CA ASN A 89 19.60 -3.14 -1.11
C ASN A 89 18.61 -4.26 -0.75
N GLU A 90 17.78 -4.61 -1.74
CA GLU A 90 16.72 -5.62 -1.63
C GLU A 90 17.23 -6.96 -1.09
N LYS A 91 18.39 -7.44 -1.57
CA LYS A 91 18.95 -8.73 -1.17
C LYS A 91 19.37 -8.73 0.30
N THR A 92 20.09 -7.69 0.73
CA THR A 92 20.55 -7.61 2.12
C THR A 92 19.39 -7.38 3.07
N THR A 93 18.39 -6.59 2.67
CA THR A 93 17.19 -6.36 3.47
C THR A 93 16.37 -7.64 3.63
N ALA A 94 16.13 -8.39 2.56
CA ALA A 94 15.42 -9.66 2.63
C ALA A 94 16.09 -10.67 3.57
N VAL A 95 17.43 -10.77 3.51
CA VAL A 95 18.20 -11.66 4.40
C VAL A 95 18.07 -11.23 5.86
N VAL A 96 18.27 -9.94 6.16
CA VAL A 96 18.23 -9.47 7.56
C VAL A 96 16.81 -9.50 8.13
N SER A 97 15.80 -9.14 7.34
CA SER A 97 14.40 -9.22 7.80
C SER A 97 13.99 -10.67 8.05
N ALA A 98 14.33 -11.59 7.14
CA ALA A 98 14.04 -13.02 7.34
C ALA A 98 14.76 -13.60 8.57
N LEU A 99 16.02 -13.20 8.79
CA LEU A 99 16.78 -13.57 9.98
C LEU A 99 16.04 -13.13 11.25
N LEU A 100 15.68 -11.85 11.34
CA LEU A 100 15.01 -11.31 12.52
C LEU A 100 13.62 -11.93 12.73
N SER A 101 12.86 -12.20 11.67
CA SER A 101 11.59 -12.93 11.78
C SER A 101 11.77 -14.38 12.24
N THR A 102 12.86 -15.04 11.87
CA THR A 102 13.15 -16.42 12.30
C THR A 102 13.49 -16.49 13.79
N TYR A 103 14.18 -15.47 14.30
CA TYR A 103 14.57 -15.38 15.71
C TYR A 103 13.52 -14.68 16.60
N ASP A 104 12.39 -14.26 16.03
CA ASP A 104 11.27 -13.75 16.79
C ASP A 104 10.72 -14.85 17.72
N GLY A 105 10.49 -14.51 19.00
CA GLY A 105 10.14 -15.46 20.05
C GLY A 105 11.29 -16.33 20.58
N ILE A 106 12.47 -16.33 19.97
CA ILE A 106 13.68 -17.03 20.47
C ILE A 106 14.54 -16.08 21.30
N ILE A 107 14.70 -14.85 20.84
CA ILE A 107 15.50 -13.82 21.53
C ILE A 107 14.64 -13.12 22.58
N PRO A 108 15.19 -12.74 23.76
CA PRO A 108 14.45 -11.98 24.76
C PRO A 108 13.86 -10.68 24.18
N PRO A 109 12.62 -10.33 24.56
CA PRO A 109 11.94 -9.15 24.01
C PRO A 109 12.71 -7.84 24.19
N SER A 110 13.48 -7.69 25.26
CA SER A 110 14.34 -6.54 25.53
C SER A 110 15.43 -6.36 24.48
N ILE A 111 16.10 -7.46 24.11
CA ILE A 111 17.16 -7.50 23.11
C ILE A 111 16.56 -7.27 21.72
N PHE A 112 15.45 -7.94 21.40
CA PHE A 112 14.75 -7.76 20.13
C PHE A 112 14.32 -6.30 19.95
N GLY A 113 13.72 -5.70 20.99
CA GLY A 113 13.37 -4.29 21.05
C GLY A 113 14.58 -3.36 20.90
N ALA A 114 15.74 -3.73 21.45
CA ALA A 114 16.97 -2.95 21.26
C ALA A 114 17.48 -3.03 19.81
N VAL A 115 17.43 -4.20 19.17
CA VAL A 115 17.82 -4.36 17.76
C VAL A 115 16.89 -3.56 16.85
N THR A 116 15.59 -3.69 17.02
CA THR A 116 14.60 -2.99 16.18
C THR A 116 14.67 -1.48 16.35
N ASN A 117 14.62 -0.99 17.60
CA ASN A 117 14.53 0.44 17.87
C ASN A 117 15.87 1.19 17.80
N GLN A 118 16.99 0.56 18.14
CA GLN A 118 18.30 1.24 18.19
C GLN A 118 19.17 0.98 16.95
N ILE A 119 18.87 -0.05 16.15
CA ILE A 119 19.67 -0.41 14.97
C ILE A 119 18.84 -0.32 13.70
N VAL A 120 17.72 -1.03 13.61
CA VAL A 120 16.93 -1.11 12.38
C VAL A 120 16.25 0.21 12.07
N LEU A 121 15.43 0.73 12.99
CA LEU A 121 14.62 1.92 12.77
C LEU A 121 15.45 3.18 12.45
N PRO A 122 16.54 3.51 13.18
CA PRO A 122 17.36 4.68 12.85
C PRO A 122 18.03 4.58 11.48
N ARG A 123 18.39 3.36 11.05
CA ARG A 123 18.98 3.14 9.73
C ARG A 123 17.95 3.23 8.61
N LEU A 124 16.74 2.72 8.82
CA LEU A 124 15.64 2.94 7.89
C LEU A 124 15.29 4.42 7.78
N GLN A 125 15.29 5.15 8.90
CA GLN A 125 15.07 6.59 8.90
C GLN A 125 16.14 7.32 8.06
N ALA A 126 17.43 7.07 8.31
CA ALA A 126 18.51 7.66 7.52
C ALA A 126 18.42 7.29 6.03
N ALA A 127 18.04 6.05 5.72
CA ALA A 127 17.84 5.60 4.34
C ALA A 127 16.67 6.32 3.66
N VAL A 128 15.54 6.52 4.36
CA VAL A 128 14.38 7.30 3.88
C VAL A 128 14.75 8.76 3.67
N GLU A 129 15.53 9.36 4.58
CA GLU A 129 15.99 10.74 4.47
C GLU A 129 16.93 10.95 3.27
N ALA A 130 17.83 9.98 3.02
CA ALA A 130 18.74 10.00 1.88
C ALA A 130 18.05 9.62 0.55
N TRP A 131 16.93 8.90 0.61
CA TRP A 131 16.25 8.38 -0.57
C TRP A 131 15.71 9.48 -1.48
N ASN A 132 15.90 9.34 -2.80
CA ASN A 132 15.34 10.23 -3.80
C ASN A 132 14.43 9.49 -4.82
N PRO A 133 13.10 9.73 -4.78
CA PRO A 133 12.14 9.09 -5.70
C PRO A 133 12.37 9.35 -7.20
N THR A 134 13.02 10.44 -7.59
CA THR A 134 13.16 10.80 -9.03
C THR A 134 14.39 10.20 -9.70
N VAL A 135 15.36 9.72 -8.92
CA VAL A 135 16.65 9.21 -9.42
C VAL A 135 16.81 7.72 -9.16
N GLU A 136 16.27 7.23 -8.05
CA GLU A 136 16.48 5.85 -7.64
C GLU A 136 15.57 4.87 -8.39
N ARG A 137 16.16 3.73 -8.79
CA ARG A 137 15.47 2.70 -9.58
C ARG A 137 14.69 1.71 -8.72
N ILE A 138 15.14 1.50 -7.48
CA ILE A 138 14.50 0.56 -6.57
C ILE A 138 13.38 1.31 -5.85
N PRO A 139 12.12 0.85 -5.98
CA PRO A 139 11.01 1.54 -5.36
C PRO A 139 11.08 1.34 -3.84
N VAL A 140 10.76 2.40 -3.09
CA VAL A 140 10.93 2.44 -1.63
C VAL A 140 10.19 1.33 -0.88
N HIS A 141 9.04 0.89 -1.39
CA HIS A 141 8.28 -0.19 -0.76
C HIS A 141 9.06 -1.52 -0.76
N ALA A 142 9.92 -1.77 -1.75
CA ALA A 142 10.64 -3.04 -1.89
C ALA A 142 11.60 -3.31 -0.72
N TRP A 143 12.16 -2.25 -0.13
CA TRP A 143 13.05 -2.36 1.02
C TRP A 143 12.44 -1.90 2.34
N LEU A 144 11.30 -1.20 2.34
CA LEU A 144 10.63 -0.79 3.59
C LEU A 144 9.53 -1.77 4.02
N HIS A 145 8.74 -2.32 3.10
CA HIS A 145 7.64 -3.23 3.46
C HIS A 145 8.07 -4.53 4.13
N PRO A 146 9.24 -5.14 3.84
CA PRO A 146 9.70 -6.32 4.57
C PRO A 146 9.80 -6.12 6.09
N TRP A 147 9.86 -4.87 6.55
CA TRP A 147 9.92 -4.51 7.97
C TRP A 147 8.54 -4.35 8.62
N LEU A 148 7.45 -4.27 7.85
CA LEU A 148 6.09 -4.12 8.39
C LEU A 148 5.71 -5.25 9.36
N PRO A 149 5.97 -6.54 9.07
CA PRO A 149 5.64 -7.62 10.01
C PRO A 149 6.49 -7.62 11.28
N ILE A 150 7.67 -6.99 11.26
CA ILE A 150 8.67 -7.02 12.34
C ILE A 150 8.52 -5.81 13.27
N LEU A 151 8.40 -4.61 12.69
CA LEU A 151 8.31 -3.35 13.42
C LEU A 151 6.86 -2.93 13.69
N GLY A 152 5.91 -3.49 12.95
CA GLY A 152 4.53 -3.03 12.95
C GLY A 152 4.34 -1.69 12.25
N THR A 153 3.07 -1.30 12.08
CA THR A 153 2.67 -0.03 11.48
C THR A 153 3.05 1.16 12.35
N ASP A 154 3.02 1.00 13.67
CA ASP A 154 3.18 2.10 14.62
C ASP A 154 4.61 2.63 14.64
N ALA A 155 5.62 1.75 14.69
CA ALA A 155 7.02 2.17 14.66
C ALA A 155 7.40 2.78 13.29
N LEU A 156 6.93 2.18 12.19
CA LEU A 156 7.19 2.68 10.84
C LEU A 156 6.42 3.97 10.51
N SER A 157 5.33 4.25 11.23
CA SER A 157 4.53 5.47 11.02
C SER A 157 5.35 6.75 11.16
N THR A 158 6.42 6.71 11.96
CA THR A 158 7.39 7.80 12.13
C THR A 158 8.07 8.22 10.83
N LEU A 159 8.21 7.29 9.87
CA LEU A 159 8.87 7.52 8.58
C LEU A 159 7.90 8.06 7.51
N TYR A 160 6.59 7.85 7.69
CA TYR A 160 5.58 8.16 6.69
C TYR A 160 5.45 9.65 6.36
N PRO A 161 5.61 10.61 7.29
CA PRO A 161 5.62 12.03 6.95
C PRO A 161 6.73 12.40 5.94
N THR A 162 7.96 11.94 6.17
CA THR A 162 9.11 12.20 5.30
C THR A 162 8.93 11.54 3.93
N LEU A 163 8.45 10.30 3.91
CA LEU A 163 8.13 9.58 2.66
C LEU A 163 7.07 10.30 1.84
N ARG A 164 5.95 10.69 2.47
CA ARG A 164 4.88 11.41 1.78
C ARG A 164 5.35 12.75 1.25
N HIS A 165 6.18 13.48 2.02
CA HIS A 165 6.75 14.74 1.55
C HIS A 165 7.62 14.54 0.30
N LYS A 166 8.54 13.58 0.31
CA LYS A 166 9.39 13.26 -0.84
C LYS A 166 8.59 12.79 -2.05
N LEU A 167 7.59 11.93 -1.85
CA LEU A 167 6.67 11.49 -2.90
C LEU A 167 5.88 12.68 -3.46
N ALA A 168 5.35 13.56 -2.62
CA ALA A 168 4.63 14.76 -3.04
C ALA A 168 5.51 15.69 -3.91
N LEU A 169 6.78 15.87 -3.54
CA LEU A 169 7.74 16.63 -4.33
C LEU A 169 8.01 15.97 -5.69
N ALA A 170 8.22 14.66 -5.75
CA ALA A 170 8.41 13.94 -7.01
C ALA A 170 7.17 14.05 -7.92
N LEU A 171 5.99 13.89 -7.33
CA LEU A 171 4.72 13.95 -8.03
C LEU A 171 4.37 15.39 -8.46
N SER A 172 5.07 16.42 -7.98
CA SER A 172 4.86 17.81 -8.42
C SER A 172 5.17 18.00 -9.92
N ALA A 173 6.17 17.29 -10.46
CA ALA A 173 6.54 17.32 -11.88
C ALA A 173 5.98 16.14 -12.70
N TRP A 174 5.36 15.14 -12.05
CA TRP A 174 4.80 13.97 -12.72
C TRP A 174 3.72 14.30 -13.77
N HIS A 175 3.62 13.49 -14.83
CA HIS A 175 2.59 13.61 -15.87
C HIS A 175 1.82 12.28 -16.02
N PRO A 176 0.49 12.29 -16.25
CA PRO A 176 -0.34 11.08 -16.41
C PRO A 176 0.13 10.04 -17.43
N SER A 177 0.93 10.43 -18.41
CA SER A 177 1.53 9.50 -19.38
C SER A 177 2.59 8.57 -18.79
N ASP A 178 3.14 8.89 -17.61
CA ASP A 178 4.14 8.09 -16.93
C ASP A 178 3.47 7.07 -15.97
N PRO A 179 3.50 5.76 -16.29
CA PRO A 179 2.88 4.72 -15.48
C PRO A 179 3.65 4.41 -14.19
N SER A 180 4.89 4.88 -14.05
CA SER A 180 5.76 4.54 -12.91
C SER A 180 5.14 4.94 -11.56
N ALA A 181 4.46 6.08 -11.50
CA ALA A 181 3.82 6.58 -10.29
C ALA A 181 2.76 5.64 -9.72
N ILE A 182 2.05 4.88 -10.57
CA ILE A 182 1.09 3.86 -10.11
C ILE A 182 1.83 2.76 -9.35
N SER A 183 2.91 2.22 -9.92
CA SER A 183 3.72 1.17 -9.29
C SER A 183 4.38 1.61 -7.98
N VAL A 184 4.70 2.90 -7.87
CA VAL A 184 5.29 3.48 -6.66
C VAL A 184 4.23 3.68 -5.58
N LEU A 185 3.02 4.12 -5.92
CA LEU A 185 1.97 4.48 -4.95
C LEU A 185 1.01 3.34 -4.60
N SER A 186 0.83 2.34 -5.47
CA SER A 186 -0.10 1.24 -5.24
C SER A 186 0.22 0.41 -3.98
N PRO A 187 1.49 0.10 -3.66
CA PRO A 187 1.81 -0.71 -2.48
C PRO A 187 1.49 0.00 -1.17
N TRP A 188 1.45 1.34 -1.17
CA TRP A 188 1.16 2.13 0.03
C TRP A 188 -0.32 2.19 0.39
N LYS A 189 -1.20 1.68 -0.49
CA LYS A 189 -2.63 1.56 -0.21
C LYS A 189 -2.84 0.54 0.90
N GLY A 190 -3.36 0.99 2.04
CA GLY A 190 -3.53 0.17 3.24
C GLY A 190 -2.31 0.13 4.19
N VAL A 191 -1.18 0.72 3.79
CA VAL A 191 -0.01 0.93 4.68
C VAL A 191 -0.03 2.33 5.28
N PHE A 192 -0.32 3.34 4.45
CA PHE A 192 -0.61 4.69 4.95
C PHE A 192 -2.01 4.76 5.55
N ASP A 193 -2.21 5.72 6.44
CA ASP A 193 -3.55 6.07 6.90
C ASP A 193 -4.41 6.53 5.71
N GLU A 194 -5.66 6.07 5.67
CA GLU A 194 -6.57 6.28 4.54
C GLU A 194 -6.76 7.77 4.22
N GLY A 195 -6.79 8.62 5.25
CA GLY A 195 -6.91 10.07 5.12
C GLY A 195 -5.72 10.68 4.39
N SER A 196 -4.50 10.39 4.82
CA SER A 196 -3.27 10.90 4.20
C SER A 196 -3.04 10.33 2.80
N TYR A 197 -3.35 9.05 2.58
CA TYR A 197 -3.23 8.45 1.24
C TYR A 197 -4.18 9.15 0.26
N ARG A 198 -5.45 9.34 0.65
CA ARG A 198 -6.42 10.09 -0.16
C ARG A 198 -5.98 11.54 -0.37
N ALA A 199 -5.50 12.22 0.66
CA ALA A 199 -5.03 13.59 0.55
C ALA A 199 -3.87 13.72 -0.45
N LEU A 200 -2.94 12.76 -0.45
CA LEU A 200 -1.84 12.71 -1.42
C LEU A 200 -2.37 12.60 -2.86
N LEU A 201 -3.31 11.68 -3.10
CA LEU A 201 -3.93 11.48 -4.43
C LEU A 201 -4.73 12.71 -4.87
N GLN A 202 -5.54 13.29 -3.98
CA GLN A 202 -6.36 14.48 -4.25
C GLN A 202 -5.52 15.72 -4.54
N LYS A 203 -4.33 15.83 -3.94
CA LYS A 203 -3.45 16.99 -4.15
C LYS A 203 -2.54 16.86 -5.36
N HIS A 204 -2.02 15.66 -5.65
CA HIS A 204 -0.94 15.49 -6.63
C HIS A 204 -1.32 14.70 -7.88
N ILE A 205 -2.31 13.81 -7.81
CA ILE A 205 -2.68 12.94 -8.93
C ILE A 205 -3.95 13.44 -9.62
N ILE A 206 -5.05 13.57 -8.87
CA ILE A 206 -6.38 13.88 -9.41
C ILE A 206 -6.41 15.21 -10.18
N PRO A 207 -5.80 16.31 -9.72
CA PRO A 207 -5.81 17.57 -10.46
C PRO A 207 -5.15 17.45 -11.84
N LYS A 208 -4.10 16.62 -11.95
CA LYS A 208 -3.37 16.40 -13.21
C LYS A 208 -4.14 15.52 -14.18
N LEU A 209 -4.80 14.47 -13.66
CA LEU A 209 -5.71 13.64 -14.45
C LEU A 209 -6.88 14.47 -15.02
N LYS A 210 -7.49 15.30 -14.16
CA LYS A 210 -8.52 16.27 -14.58
C LYS A 210 -7.99 17.21 -15.65
N PHE A 211 -6.81 17.79 -15.44
CA PHE A 211 -6.18 18.69 -16.40
C PHE A 211 -5.95 18.03 -17.76
N THR A 212 -5.35 16.83 -17.81
CA THR A 212 -5.13 16.13 -19.08
C THR A 212 -6.44 15.78 -19.79
N LEU A 213 -7.49 15.45 -19.03
CA LEU A 213 -8.80 15.17 -19.61
C LEU A 213 -9.49 16.45 -20.13
N ARG A 214 -9.31 17.58 -19.45
CA ARG A 214 -9.75 18.91 -19.95
C ARG A 214 -9.06 19.32 -21.25
N GLN A 215 -7.83 18.88 -21.47
CA GLN A 215 -7.06 19.19 -22.69
C GLN A 215 -7.36 18.23 -23.84
N LEU A 216 -8.09 17.14 -23.60
CA LEU A 216 -8.51 16.23 -24.66
C LEU A 216 -9.37 17.00 -25.67
N ASP A 217 -8.95 17.01 -26.93
CA ASP A 217 -9.71 17.62 -28.01
C ASP A 217 -10.82 16.67 -28.48
N ILE A 218 -12.05 17.16 -28.51
CA ILE A 218 -13.23 16.35 -28.85
C ILE A 218 -13.53 16.60 -30.31
N ASN A 219 -12.87 15.84 -31.17
CA ASN A 219 -12.95 15.98 -32.62
C ASN A 219 -13.67 14.77 -33.24
N PRO A 220 -14.85 14.96 -33.86
CA PRO A 220 -15.57 13.88 -34.55
C PRO A 220 -14.77 13.17 -35.65
N SER A 221 -13.81 13.85 -36.28
CA SER A 221 -13.01 13.32 -37.38
C SER A 221 -11.77 12.51 -36.95
N GLY A 222 -11.42 12.51 -35.66
CA GLY A 222 -10.25 11.79 -35.15
C GLY A 222 -10.02 12.02 -33.66
N GLN A 223 -10.37 11.04 -32.84
CA GLN A 223 -10.31 11.16 -31.37
C GLN A 223 -8.98 10.63 -30.80
N ASP A 224 -8.24 11.46 -30.07
CA ASP A 224 -7.13 10.99 -29.23
C ASP A 224 -7.67 10.49 -27.87
N THR A 225 -7.55 9.18 -27.63
CA THR A 225 -8.01 8.54 -26.39
C THR A 225 -6.92 8.41 -25.34
N LYS A 226 -5.69 8.86 -25.60
CA LYS A 226 -4.59 8.74 -24.63
C LYS A 226 -4.93 9.34 -23.26
N PRO A 227 -5.52 10.55 -23.13
CA PRO A 227 -5.86 11.08 -21.82
C PRO A 227 -6.88 10.22 -21.05
N LEU A 228 -7.82 9.60 -21.77
CA LEU A 228 -8.79 8.69 -21.19
C LEU A 228 -8.12 7.37 -20.75
N ALA A 229 -7.20 6.84 -21.54
CA ALA A 229 -6.42 5.65 -21.19
C ALA A 229 -5.54 5.89 -19.95
N TRP A 230 -4.91 7.06 -19.84
CA TRP A 230 -4.16 7.45 -18.64
C TRP A 230 -5.05 7.49 -17.41
N LEU A 231 -6.25 8.07 -17.48
CA LEU A 231 -7.20 8.05 -16.37
C LEU A 231 -7.61 6.62 -15.98
N TYR A 232 -7.90 5.76 -16.95
CA TYR A 232 -8.29 4.38 -16.68
C TYR A 232 -7.17 3.54 -16.06
N ALA A 233 -5.90 3.85 -16.33
CA ALA A 233 -4.78 3.19 -15.65
C ALA A 233 -4.82 3.39 -14.12
N TRP A 234 -5.37 4.51 -13.65
CA TRP A 234 -5.51 4.83 -12.22
C TRP A 234 -6.74 4.21 -11.56
N LYS A 235 -7.62 3.55 -12.32
CA LYS A 235 -8.88 2.96 -11.84
C LYS A 235 -8.70 2.09 -10.59
N GLY A 236 -7.66 1.24 -10.54
CA GLY A 236 -7.40 0.36 -9.39
C GLY A 236 -6.99 1.11 -8.11
N VAL A 237 -6.46 2.33 -8.25
CA VAL A 237 -5.98 3.16 -7.14
C VAL A 237 -7.12 4.06 -6.63
N ILE A 238 -7.70 4.89 -7.52
CA ILE A 238 -8.72 5.90 -7.15
C ILE A 238 -10.16 5.36 -7.12
N GLY A 239 -10.41 4.22 -7.77
CA GLY A 239 -11.73 3.58 -7.84
C GLY A 239 -12.64 4.08 -8.95
N ASP A 240 -13.63 3.24 -9.31
CA ASP A 240 -14.55 3.47 -10.44
C ASP A 240 -15.39 4.74 -10.28
N VAL A 241 -15.81 5.04 -9.05
CA VAL A 241 -16.65 6.21 -8.77
C VAL A 241 -15.89 7.51 -9.04
N GLU A 242 -14.64 7.61 -8.61
CA GLU A 242 -13.83 8.81 -8.82
C GLU A 242 -13.47 8.99 -10.30
N VAL A 243 -13.14 7.90 -11.00
CA VAL A 243 -12.98 7.91 -12.47
C VAL A 243 -14.24 8.43 -13.14
N ALA A 244 -15.41 7.90 -12.78
CA ALA A 244 -16.68 8.31 -13.37
C ALA A 244 -17.00 9.78 -13.11
N LYS A 245 -16.70 10.27 -11.90
CA LYS A 245 -16.84 11.68 -11.53
C LYS A 245 -15.93 12.57 -12.37
N ILE A 246 -14.65 12.22 -12.51
CA ILE A 246 -13.70 12.98 -13.33
C ILE A 246 -14.17 13.05 -14.78
N VAL A 247 -14.64 11.94 -15.36
CA VAL A 247 -15.17 11.92 -16.73
C VAL A 247 -16.41 12.79 -16.85
N ALA A 248 -17.37 12.65 -15.93
CA ALA A 248 -18.61 13.42 -15.94
C ALA A 248 -18.38 14.93 -15.79
N ASP A 249 -17.40 15.32 -14.97
CA ASP A 249 -17.13 16.72 -14.65
C ASP A 249 -16.31 17.40 -15.76
N GLU A 250 -15.31 16.71 -16.31
CA GLU A 250 -14.28 17.35 -17.16
C GLU A 250 -14.46 17.10 -18.67
N LEU A 251 -15.06 15.96 -19.06
CA LEU A 251 -15.22 15.57 -20.46
C LEU A 251 -16.64 15.83 -20.97
N MET A 252 -17.65 15.38 -20.21
CA MET A 252 -19.03 15.32 -20.71
C MET A 252 -19.67 16.67 -21.07
N PRO A 253 -19.43 17.79 -20.35
CA PRO A 253 -19.99 19.07 -20.74
C PRO A 253 -19.52 19.51 -22.14
N ARG A 254 -18.23 19.34 -22.41
CA ARG A 254 -17.62 19.68 -23.71
C ARG A 254 -18.10 18.72 -24.79
N TRP A 255 -18.21 17.44 -24.47
CA TRP A 255 -18.74 16.42 -25.38
C TRP A 255 -20.18 16.72 -25.81
N LEU A 256 -21.04 17.09 -24.86
CA LEU A 256 -22.42 17.47 -25.12
C LEU A 256 -22.51 18.74 -25.99
N HIS A 257 -21.63 19.71 -25.72
CA HIS A 257 -21.54 20.93 -26.51
C HIS A 257 -21.11 20.66 -27.96
N THR A 258 -20.08 19.83 -28.17
CA THR A 258 -19.66 19.43 -29.52
C THR A 258 -20.81 18.75 -30.28
N LEU A 259 -21.57 17.88 -29.62
CA LEU A 259 -22.75 17.25 -30.22
C LEU A 259 -23.82 18.27 -30.62
N HIS A 260 -24.16 19.19 -29.72
CA HIS A 260 -25.13 20.23 -29.99
C HIS A 260 -24.71 21.14 -31.16
N TYR A 261 -23.44 21.54 -31.19
CA TYR A 261 -22.87 22.31 -32.30
C TYR A 261 -22.95 21.56 -33.63
N TRP A 262 -22.63 20.26 -33.64
CA TRP A 262 -22.69 19.43 -34.85
C TRP A 262 -24.13 19.27 -35.37
N LEU A 263 -25.10 19.04 -34.47
CA LEU A 263 -26.52 18.93 -34.81
C LEU A 263 -27.12 20.22 -35.38
N THR A 264 -26.64 21.38 -34.94
CA THR A 264 -27.15 22.69 -35.34
C THR A 264 -26.49 23.26 -36.60
N THR A 265 -25.24 22.87 -36.90
CA THR A 265 -24.48 23.42 -38.03
C THR A 265 -24.63 22.60 -39.31
N SER A 266 -24.31 21.30 -39.26
CA SER A 266 -24.36 20.41 -40.43
C SER A 266 -24.50 18.96 -39.97
N PRO A 267 -25.75 18.48 -39.77
CA PRO A 267 -25.98 17.16 -39.21
C PRO A 267 -25.71 16.05 -40.22
N ALA A 268 -24.64 15.27 -40.00
CA ALA A 268 -24.42 13.98 -40.63
C ALA A 268 -24.90 12.86 -39.70
N TYR A 269 -26.21 12.55 -39.74
CA TYR A 269 -26.86 11.71 -38.72
C TYR A 269 -26.22 10.33 -38.51
N THR A 270 -25.74 9.70 -39.58
CA THR A 270 -25.03 8.42 -39.52
C THR A 270 -23.74 8.54 -38.71
N GLU A 271 -22.92 9.54 -39.04
CA GLU A 271 -21.65 9.81 -38.35
C GLU A 271 -21.89 10.22 -36.89
N ILE A 272 -22.93 11.00 -36.61
CA ILE A 272 -23.31 11.40 -35.24
C ILE A 272 -23.70 10.17 -34.41
N ALA A 273 -24.49 9.26 -34.96
CA ALA A 273 -24.90 8.04 -34.29
C ALA A 273 -23.71 7.10 -34.01
N GLU A 274 -22.82 6.94 -34.98
CA GLU A 274 -21.57 6.17 -34.84
C GLU A 274 -20.65 6.79 -33.77
N TRP A 275 -20.49 8.11 -33.78
CA TRP A 275 -19.69 8.84 -32.80
C TRP A 275 -20.25 8.71 -31.38
N TYR A 276 -21.57 8.84 -31.20
CA TYR A 276 -22.23 8.60 -29.91
C TYR A 276 -22.00 7.16 -29.43
N ALA A 277 -22.23 6.17 -30.30
CA ALA A 277 -22.07 4.76 -29.95
C ALA A 277 -20.62 4.45 -29.55
N TRP A 278 -19.66 4.95 -30.32
CA TRP A 278 -18.24 4.78 -30.04
C TRP A 278 -17.86 5.34 -28.66
N TRP A 279 -18.28 6.55 -28.32
CA TRP A 279 -18.03 7.14 -27.00
C TRP A 279 -18.65 6.33 -25.87
N LYS A 280 -19.90 5.88 -26.05
CA LYS A 280 -20.59 5.02 -25.08
C LYS A 280 -19.84 3.70 -24.85
N HIS A 281 -19.23 3.13 -25.89
CA HIS A 281 -18.40 1.93 -25.80
C HIS A 281 -17.00 2.19 -25.21
N ALA A 282 -16.45 3.39 -25.38
CA ALA A 282 -15.17 3.78 -24.79
C ALA A 282 -15.22 3.86 -23.25
N PHE A 283 -16.41 4.04 -22.66
CA PHE A 283 -16.58 4.08 -21.22
C PHE A 283 -16.83 2.69 -20.61
N SER A 284 -16.14 2.39 -19.50
CA SER A 284 -16.40 1.17 -18.75
C SER A 284 -17.81 1.14 -18.14
N ALA A 285 -18.38 -0.05 -17.92
CA ALA A 285 -19.73 -0.21 -17.36
C ALA A 285 -19.94 0.51 -16.02
N GLY A 286 -18.92 0.58 -15.15
CA GLY A 286 -18.98 1.31 -13.89
C GLY A 286 -19.15 2.82 -14.08
N VAL A 287 -18.48 3.38 -15.09
CA VAL A 287 -18.58 4.81 -15.45
C VAL A 287 -19.93 5.13 -16.06
N VAL A 288 -20.42 4.30 -16.99
CA VAL A 288 -21.73 4.49 -17.62
C VAL A 288 -22.88 4.41 -16.60
N ARG A 289 -22.74 3.61 -15.54
CA ARG A 289 -23.75 3.50 -14.47
C ARG A 289 -23.80 4.72 -13.54
N TYR A 290 -22.76 5.55 -13.52
CA TYR A 290 -22.73 6.74 -12.69
C TYR A 290 -23.85 7.71 -13.09
N MET A 291 -24.62 8.21 -12.10
CA MET A 291 -25.86 8.94 -12.37
C MET A 291 -25.64 10.14 -13.28
N ARG A 292 -24.59 10.91 -13.01
CA ARG A 292 -24.23 12.09 -13.81
C ARG A 292 -23.92 11.73 -15.27
N MET A 293 -23.18 10.65 -15.50
CA MET A 293 -22.90 10.14 -16.85
C MET A 293 -24.18 9.73 -17.59
N ARG A 294 -25.11 9.05 -16.89
CA ARG A 294 -26.40 8.66 -17.47
C ARG A 294 -27.21 9.86 -17.92
N VAL A 295 -27.26 10.92 -17.12
CA VAL A 295 -27.97 12.16 -17.47
C VAL A 295 -27.40 12.75 -18.76
N TYR A 296 -26.08 12.87 -18.89
CA TYR A 296 -25.45 13.36 -20.12
C TYR A 296 -25.78 12.50 -21.35
N LEU A 297 -25.75 11.17 -21.21
CA LEU A 297 -26.08 10.25 -22.30
C LEU A 297 -27.55 10.34 -22.72
N VAL A 298 -28.46 10.59 -21.78
CA VAL A 298 -29.89 10.81 -22.06
C VAL A 298 -30.10 12.16 -22.74
N CYS A 299 -29.53 13.24 -22.22
CA CYS A 299 -29.61 14.57 -22.84
C CYS A 299 -29.10 14.55 -24.30
N ALA A 300 -28.03 13.81 -24.57
CA ALA A 300 -27.53 13.63 -25.93
C ALA A 300 -28.53 12.94 -26.86
N LEU A 301 -29.15 11.84 -26.41
CA LEU A 301 -30.17 11.13 -27.18
C LEU A 301 -31.40 12.02 -27.40
N ASP A 302 -31.84 12.75 -26.38
CA ASP A 302 -32.98 13.67 -26.47
C ASP A 302 -32.73 14.78 -27.48
N MET A 303 -31.51 15.35 -27.53
CA MET A 303 -31.12 16.32 -28.56
C MET A 303 -31.15 15.72 -29.97
N MET A 304 -30.63 14.50 -30.14
CA MET A 304 -30.64 13.81 -31.43
C MET A 304 -32.07 13.55 -31.92
N ASN A 305 -32.95 13.06 -31.04
CA ASN A 305 -34.36 12.82 -31.38
C ASN A 305 -35.09 14.14 -31.68
N THR A 306 -34.89 15.16 -30.85
CA THR A 306 -35.49 16.49 -31.05
C THR A 306 -35.08 17.09 -32.40
N ARG A 307 -33.83 16.91 -32.83
CA ARG A 307 -33.37 17.36 -34.16
C ARG A 307 -34.10 16.68 -35.31
N LEU A 308 -34.43 15.40 -35.17
CA LEU A 308 -35.14 14.59 -36.17
C LEU A 308 -36.63 14.97 -36.25
N ASP A 309 -37.24 15.28 -35.11
CA ASP A 309 -38.67 15.64 -35.01
C ASP A 309 -38.95 17.13 -35.31
N SER A 310 -37.93 17.98 -35.24
CA SER A 310 -38.05 19.45 -35.38
C SER A 310 -38.18 19.88 -36.84
N PRO A 311 -39.32 20.47 -37.26
CA PRO A 311 -39.56 20.87 -38.65
C PRO A 311 -38.63 22.02 -39.10
N ASP A 312 -38.26 22.91 -38.17
CA ASP A 312 -37.35 24.04 -38.43
C ASP A 312 -35.88 23.68 -38.16
N GLY A 313 -35.64 22.47 -37.69
CA GLY A 313 -34.33 21.94 -37.35
C GLY A 313 -33.64 22.58 -36.14
N SER A 314 -34.39 23.34 -35.34
CA SER A 314 -33.94 23.87 -34.06
C SER A 314 -33.71 22.75 -33.03
N VAL A 315 -32.60 22.83 -32.29
CA VAL A 315 -32.28 21.94 -31.16
C VAL A 315 -31.96 22.82 -29.96
N PRO A 316 -32.81 22.85 -28.92
CA PRO A 316 -32.50 23.56 -27.69
C PRO A 316 -31.34 22.87 -26.96
N TYR A 317 -30.44 23.66 -26.38
CA TYR A 317 -29.41 23.11 -25.50
C TYR A 317 -30.07 22.60 -24.20
N PRO A 318 -29.77 21.38 -23.75
CA PRO A 318 -30.45 20.78 -22.60
C PRO A 318 -30.06 21.49 -21.30
N ASP A 319 -31.05 21.70 -20.43
CA ASP A 319 -30.81 22.11 -19.04
C ASP A 319 -30.34 20.89 -18.24
N VAL A 320 -29.02 20.69 -18.27
CA VAL A 320 -28.36 19.56 -17.63
C VAL A 320 -28.53 19.60 -16.10
N GLU A 321 -28.55 20.78 -15.49
CA GLU A 321 -28.68 20.91 -14.03
C GLU A 321 -30.08 20.50 -13.56
N TYR A 322 -31.12 20.94 -14.26
CA TYR A 322 -32.49 20.49 -14.02
C TYR A 322 -32.62 18.97 -14.16
N MET A 323 -32.04 18.40 -15.22
CA MET A 323 -32.08 16.96 -15.47
C MET A 323 -31.33 16.17 -14.39
N MET A 324 -30.23 16.70 -13.86
CA MET A 324 -29.52 16.13 -12.71
C MET A 324 -30.37 16.17 -11.44
N ALA A 325 -30.99 17.31 -11.12
CA ALA A 325 -31.84 17.44 -9.94
C ALA A 325 -33.05 16.48 -9.97
N LYS A 326 -33.69 16.34 -11.14
CA LYS A 326 -34.79 15.38 -11.37
C LYS A 326 -34.32 13.94 -11.16
N ALA A 327 -33.18 13.59 -11.74
CA ALA A 327 -32.51 12.30 -11.60
C ALA A 327 -32.23 11.92 -10.13
N GLU A 328 -31.74 12.87 -9.34
CA GLU A 328 -31.46 12.68 -7.91
C GLU A 328 -32.74 12.44 -7.11
N ALA A 329 -33.79 13.23 -7.37
CA ALA A 329 -35.09 13.08 -6.72
C ALA A 329 -35.73 11.70 -6.98
N ASP A 330 -35.66 11.20 -8.21
CA ASP A 330 -36.20 9.89 -8.59
C ASP A 330 -35.42 8.74 -7.92
N THR A 331 -34.10 8.89 -7.80
CA THR A 331 -33.24 7.92 -7.10
C THR A 331 -33.54 7.88 -5.59
N GLY A 332 -33.83 9.04 -4.99
CA GLY A 332 -34.24 9.15 -3.58
C GLY A 332 -35.59 8.50 -3.29
N ARG A 333 -36.59 8.68 -4.18
CA ARG A 333 -37.92 8.06 -4.05
C ARG A 333 -37.88 6.53 -4.14
N GLY A 334 -36.98 5.97 -4.94
CA GLY A 334 -36.79 4.52 -5.05
C GLY A 334 -36.25 3.84 -3.78
N ARG A 335 -35.42 4.54 -2.99
CA ARG A 335 -34.90 4.02 -1.70
C ARG A 335 -35.91 4.09 -0.55
N GLY A 336 -36.87 5.02 -0.60
CA GLY A 336 -37.90 5.18 0.42
C GLY A 336 -39.00 4.12 0.40
N ARG A 337 -39.24 3.46 -0.74
CA ARG A 337 -40.27 2.41 -0.89
C ARG A 337 -39.82 1.00 -0.46
N GLY A 338 -38.57 0.81 -0.05
CA GLY A 338 -38.01 -0.49 0.33
C GLY A 338 -37.75 -0.69 1.84
N ARG A 339 -38.21 0.21 2.72
CA ARG A 339 -38.01 0.15 4.18
C ARG A 339 -39.31 0.25 4.97
N GLY A 340 -40.40 -0.27 4.43
CA GLY A 340 -41.72 -0.26 5.08
C GLY A 340 -42.53 -1.47 4.64
N ASP A 341 -42.03 -2.66 4.97
CA ASP A 341 -42.83 -3.86 5.20
C ASP A 341 -41.91 -4.87 5.90
N GLY A 342 -42.09 -4.97 7.21
CA GLY A 342 -41.31 -5.79 8.13
C GLY A 342 -41.90 -5.68 9.52
#